data_AF-A0A962UX86-F1
#
_entry.id   AF-A0A962UX86-F1
#
_cell.length_a   1.000
_cell.length_b   1.000
_cell.length_c   1.000
_cell.angle_alpha   90.00
_cell.angle_beta   90.00
_cell.angle_gamma   90.00
#
_symmetry.space_group_name_H-M   'P 1'
#
loop_
_entity.id
_entity.type
_entity.pdbx_description
1 polymer ?
#
loop_
_entity_poly.entity_id
_entity_poly.type
_entity_poly.pdbx_seq_one_letter_code
_entity_poly.pdbx_strand_id
1 'polypeptide(L)'
;MPLAVLKDPEGRAKGLRMCECEMDGTRPIPIEGTEFNLYADMVVSAIGQMGAFDGLEELNNGHGFMHTDKTYKMDRDGHFAAGDIIRPHLLTTAIGHGSIVAESIDAYLAEGDIPKRPKVDVHHFNLLDELRQRELEPSEYGHVPMRGTNDEGFAVHNYEDRSDKQVIPHDELFL
;
A
#
# COMPACT_ATOMS: atom_id res chain seq x y z
N MET A 1 -15.20 -2.15 -23.75
CA MET A 1 -14.57 -0.89 -23.27
C MET A 1 -15.49 0.32 -23.47
N PRO A 2 -15.35 1.41 -22.68
CA PRO A 2 -16.12 2.64 -22.86
C PRO A 2 -15.65 3.46 -24.07
N LEU A 3 -16.60 3.97 -24.86
CA LEU A 3 -16.36 4.79 -26.05
C LEU A 3 -16.75 6.26 -25.87
N ALA A 4 -17.89 6.52 -25.22
CA ALA A 4 -18.36 7.88 -24.99
C ALA A 4 -19.39 7.95 -23.86
N VAL A 5 -19.43 9.09 -23.15
CA VAL A 5 -20.56 9.43 -22.27
C VAL A 5 -21.71 9.93 -23.14
N LEU A 6 -22.86 9.28 -23.03
CA LEU A 6 -24.10 9.72 -23.67
C LEU A 6 -24.68 10.88 -22.86
N LYS A 7 -25.03 11.98 -23.53
CA LYS A 7 -25.61 13.17 -22.88
C LYS A 7 -27.06 13.43 -23.33
N ASP A 8 -27.86 14.01 -22.44
CA ASP A 8 -29.17 14.59 -22.76
C ASP A 8 -29.00 15.99 -23.42
N PRO A 9 -30.08 16.62 -23.94
CA PRO A 9 -30.02 17.97 -24.52
C PRO A 9 -29.54 19.05 -23.53
N GLU A 10 -29.72 18.83 -22.24
CA GLU A 10 -29.26 19.69 -21.14
C GLU A 10 -27.78 19.44 -20.78
N GLY A 11 -27.11 18.48 -21.43
CA GLY A 11 -25.70 18.17 -21.26
C GLY A 11 -25.37 17.21 -20.11
N ARG A 12 -26.37 16.64 -19.43
CA ARG A 12 -26.20 15.68 -18.33
C ARG A 12 -25.99 14.27 -18.86
N ALA A 13 -25.26 13.45 -18.10
CA ALA A 13 -25.04 12.06 -18.45
C ALA A 13 -26.38 11.29 -18.42
N LYS A 14 -26.63 10.49 -19.46
CA LYS A 14 -27.76 9.55 -19.56
C LYS A 14 -27.32 8.11 -19.80
N GLY A 15 -26.02 7.86 -19.83
CA GLY A 15 -25.44 6.54 -20.05
C GLY A 15 -24.04 6.55 -20.64
N LEU A 16 -23.56 5.37 -21.00
CA LEU A 16 -22.28 5.12 -21.66
C LEU A 16 -22.50 4.35 -22.95
N ARG A 17 -21.84 4.78 -24.02
CA ARG A 17 -21.63 3.96 -25.21
C ARG A 17 -20.43 3.06 -24.97
N MET A 18 -20.62 1.76 -25.17
CA MET A 18 -19.65 0.70 -24.96
C MET A 18 -19.44 -0.08 -26.25
N CYS A 19 -18.36 -0.85 -26.33
CA CYS A 19 -18.19 -1.95 -27.27
C CYS A 19 -17.57 -3.16 -26.56
N GLU A 20 -17.60 -4.32 -27.19
CA GLU A 20 -16.76 -5.44 -26.80
C GLU A 20 -15.28 -5.12 -27.06
N CYS A 21 -14.39 -5.77 -26.32
CA CYS A 21 -12.95 -5.59 -26.50
C CYS A 21 -12.18 -6.88 -26.22
N GLU A 22 -11.09 -7.08 -26.94
CA GLU A 22 -10.07 -8.08 -26.62
C GLU A 22 -8.95 -7.42 -25.79
N MET A 23 -8.25 -8.21 -24.99
CA MET A 23 -7.14 -7.72 -24.17
C MET A 23 -5.80 -8.04 -24.84
N ASP A 24 -5.01 -7.00 -25.14
CA ASP A 24 -3.60 -7.10 -25.50
C ASP A 24 -2.75 -6.74 -24.27
N GLY A 25 -2.36 -7.75 -23.50
CA GLY A 25 -1.78 -7.57 -22.18
C GLY A 25 -2.74 -6.84 -21.24
N THR A 26 -2.40 -5.61 -20.85
CA THR A 26 -3.25 -4.74 -20.01
C THR A 26 -4.07 -3.73 -20.82
N ARG A 27 -3.88 -3.68 -22.14
CA ARG A 27 -4.53 -2.72 -23.02
C ARG A 27 -5.79 -3.34 -23.65
N PRO A 28 -6.98 -2.75 -23.45
CA PRO A 28 -8.18 -3.17 -24.18
C PRO A 28 -8.13 -2.67 -25.64
N ILE A 29 -8.40 -3.55 -26.60
CA ILE A 29 -8.53 -3.28 -28.03
C ILE A 29 -10.01 -3.41 -28.42
N PRO A 30 -10.65 -2.38 -29.00
CA PRO A 30 -12.07 -2.41 -29.35
C PRO A 30 -12.36 -3.40 -30.49
N ILE A 31 -13.53 -4.05 -30.43
CA ILE A 31 -14.08 -4.85 -31.54
C ILE A 31 -15.14 -3.99 -32.26
N GLU A 32 -14.86 -3.57 -33.49
CA GLU A 32 -15.78 -2.76 -34.29
C GLU A 32 -17.10 -3.51 -34.57
N GLY A 33 -18.22 -2.78 -34.57
CA GLY A 33 -19.55 -3.34 -34.86
C GLY A 33 -20.22 -4.00 -33.66
N THR A 34 -19.58 -4.01 -32.49
CA THR A 34 -20.12 -4.53 -31.23
C THR A 34 -20.64 -3.43 -30.30
N GLU A 35 -20.94 -2.24 -30.84
CA GLU A 35 -21.32 -1.10 -30.01
C GLU A 35 -22.72 -1.25 -29.41
N PHE A 36 -22.84 -0.95 -28.11
CA PHE A 36 -24.10 -0.92 -27.39
C PHE A 36 -24.15 0.22 -26.37
N ASN A 37 -25.34 0.54 -25.89
CA ASN A 37 -25.55 1.60 -24.92
C ASN A 37 -25.95 1.01 -23.56
N LEU A 38 -25.29 1.47 -22.49
CA LEU A 38 -25.68 1.25 -21.12
C LEU A 38 -26.32 2.53 -20.59
N TYR A 39 -27.62 2.50 -20.30
CA TYR A 39 -28.33 3.65 -19.75
C TYR A 39 -28.10 3.74 -18.24
N ALA A 40 -27.78 4.94 -17.75
CA ALA A 40 -27.55 5.24 -16.35
C ALA A 40 -27.73 6.74 -16.09
N ASP A 41 -28.22 7.09 -14.91
CA ASP A 41 -28.39 8.49 -14.50
C ASP A 41 -27.09 9.10 -13.94
N MET A 42 -26.13 8.26 -13.55
CA MET A 42 -24.84 8.66 -12.99
C MET A 42 -23.71 7.79 -13.54
N VAL A 43 -22.61 8.44 -13.91
CA VAL A 43 -21.37 7.79 -14.33
C VAL A 43 -20.24 8.29 -13.45
N VAL A 44 -19.60 7.38 -12.72
CA VAL A 44 -18.45 7.68 -11.85
C VAL A 44 -17.20 7.08 -12.48
N SER A 45 -16.23 7.92 -12.83
CA SER A 45 -14.94 7.47 -13.36
C SER A 45 -14.02 7.07 -12.21
N ALA A 46 -13.68 5.78 -12.14
CA ALA A 46 -12.77 5.23 -11.13
C ALA A 46 -11.54 4.55 -11.80
N ILE A 47 -11.00 5.18 -12.86
CA ILE A 47 -9.91 4.64 -13.68
C ILE A 47 -8.50 4.92 -13.12
N GLY A 48 -8.42 5.44 -11.90
CA GLY A 48 -7.17 5.87 -11.26
C GLY A 48 -6.97 7.39 -11.28
N GLN A 49 -5.85 7.82 -10.73
CA GLN A 49 -5.46 9.22 -10.55
C GLN A 49 -3.97 9.39 -10.84
N MET A 50 -3.58 10.63 -11.16
CA MET A 50 -2.20 11.04 -11.44
C MET A 50 -1.94 12.39 -10.76
N GLY A 51 -0.66 12.73 -10.57
CA GLY A 51 -0.28 14.04 -10.05
C GLY A 51 -0.63 15.17 -11.01
N ALA A 52 -1.09 16.30 -10.46
CA ALA A 52 -1.22 17.55 -11.18
C ALA A 52 0.10 18.34 -11.07
N PHE A 53 0.75 18.60 -12.20
CA PHE A 53 2.09 19.21 -12.26
C PHE A 53 2.09 20.60 -12.90
N ASP A 54 0.93 21.26 -13.02
CA ASP A 54 0.88 22.63 -13.52
C ASP A 54 1.73 23.56 -12.62
N GLY A 55 2.78 24.15 -13.17
CA GLY A 55 3.79 24.94 -12.44
C GLY A 55 4.83 24.12 -11.66
N LEU A 56 4.82 22.80 -11.79
CA LEU A 56 5.77 21.84 -11.18
C LEU A 56 6.26 20.83 -12.22
N GLU A 57 6.29 21.21 -13.50
CA GLU A 57 6.56 20.31 -14.63
C GLU A 57 7.91 19.60 -14.51
N GLU A 58 8.90 20.27 -13.90
CA GLU A 58 10.24 19.71 -13.63
C GLU A 58 10.23 18.50 -12.70
N LEU A 59 9.18 18.31 -11.89
CA LEU A 59 9.05 17.20 -10.96
C LEU A 59 8.36 15.97 -11.60
N ASN A 60 7.78 16.12 -12.79
CA ASN A 60 7.06 15.06 -13.48
C ASN A 60 8.02 14.12 -14.23
N ASN A 61 7.92 12.82 -13.98
CA ASN A 61 8.69 11.79 -14.66
C ASN A 61 8.19 11.46 -16.09
N GLY A 62 7.22 12.20 -16.60
CA GLY A 62 6.59 11.97 -17.91
C GLY A 62 5.43 10.98 -17.89
N HIS A 63 5.15 10.35 -16.74
CA HIS A 63 4.06 9.39 -16.54
C HIS A 63 3.03 9.86 -15.51
N GLY A 64 3.08 11.13 -15.09
CA GLY A 64 2.14 11.69 -14.10
C GLY A 64 2.51 11.38 -12.66
N PHE A 65 3.80 11.07 -12.40
CA PHE A 65 4.35 10.75 -11.08
C PHE A 65 5.74 11.39 -10.91
N MET A 66 6.30 11.33 -9.71
CA MET A 66 7.68 11.72 -9.42
C MET A 66 8.61 10.51 -9.45
N HIS A 67 9.86 10.71 -9.84
CA HIS A 67 10.92 9.69 -9.75
C HIS A 67 11.77 9.91 -8.49
N THR A 68 12.09 8.83 -7.80
CA THR A 68 13.01 8.83 -6.67
C THR A 68 13.91 7.60 -6.70
N ASP A 69 15.03 7.68 -5.99
CA ASP A 69 15.81 6.49 -5.65
C ASP A 69 15.18 5.68 -4.49
N LYS A 70 15.92 4.69 -3.97
CA LYS A 70 15.47 3.82 -2.85
C LYS A 70 15.44 4.53 -1.50
N THR A 71 16.07 5.68 -1.38
CA THR A 71 16.05 6.57 -0.21
C THR A 71 14.99 7.67 -0.37
N TYR A 72 14.20 7.59 -1.45
CA TYR A 72 13.16 8.56 -1.79
C TYR A 72 13.69 9.96 -2.10
N LYS A 73 15.00 10.09 -2.35
CA LYS A 73 15.62 11.31 -2.86
C LYS A 73 15.31 11.46 -4.34
N MET A 74 15.02 12.70 -4.76
CA MET A 74 14.83 13.06 -6.17
C MET A 74 16.17 13.45 -6.81
N ASP A 75 16.19 13.54 -8.15
CA ASP A 75 17.37 14.02 -8.89
C ASP A 75 17.71 15.49 -8.60
N ARG A 76 16.79 16.22 -7.96
CA ARG A 76 16.99 17.58 -7.47
C ARG A 76 17.53 17.55 -6.04
N ASP A 77 18.68 18.17 -5.83
CA ASP A 77 19.34 18.12 -4.52
C ASP A 77 18.47 18.70 -3.40
N GLY A 78 18.49 18.05 -2.23
CA GLY A 78 17.66 18.37 -1.08
C GLY A 78 16.15 18.11 -1.26
N HIS A 79 15.69 17.50 -2.36
CA HIS A 79 14.29 17.19 -2.59
C HIS A 79 14.00 15.70 -2.41
N PHE A 80 12.87 15.40 -1.79
CA PHE A 80 12.39 14.05 -1.49
C PHE A 80 10.91 13.97 -1.83
N ALA A 81 10.44 12.78 -2.21
CA ALA A 81 9.03 12.53 -2.47
C ALA A 81 8.61 11.21 -1.82
N ALA A 82 7.34 11.06 -1.45
CA ALA A 82 6.81 9.84 -0.82
C ALA A 82 5.32 9.65 -1.13
N GLY A 83 4.82 8.45 -0.85
CA GLY A 83 3.41 8.09 -1.05
C GLY A 83 3.00 7.97 -2.52
N ASP A 84 1.72 8.26 -2.79
CA ASP A 84 1.06 8.00 -4.07
C ASP A 84 1.64 8.79 -5.24
N ILE A 85 2.32 9.91 -4.98
CA ILE A 85 2.95 10.72 -6.04
C ILE A 85 4.09 9.97 -6.74
N ILE A 86 4.65 8.92 -6.12
CA ILE A 86 5.63 8.03 -6.74
C ILE A 86 4.92 6.88 -7.47
N ARG A 87 4.01 6.23 -6.75
CA ARG A 87 3.19 5.13 -7.25
C ARG A 87 2.00 4.95 -6.30
N PRO A 88 0.75 5.06 -6.77
CA PRO A 88 -0.42 4.79 -5.95
C PRO A 88 -0.40 3.37 -5.40
N HIS A 89 -0.56 3.22 -4.09
CA HIS A 89 -0.57 1.90 -3.44
C HIS A 89 -1.43 1.91 -2.16
N LEU A 90 -1.06 1.11 -1.17
CA LEU A 90 -1.77 0.97 0.09
C LEU A 90 -1.31 2.09 1.02
N LEU A 91 -2.18 2.48 1.94
CA LEU A 91 -1.85 3.41 3.02
C LEU A 91 -0.56 3.02 3.74
N THR A 92 -0.37 1.73 4.02
CA THR A 92 0.83 1.20 4.69
C THR A 92 2.11 1.43 3.87
N THR A 93 2.02 1.38 2.55
CA THR A 93 3.13 1.69 1.66
C THR A 93 3.52 3.16 1.76
N ALA A 94 2.53 4.07 1.75
CA ALA A 94 2.79 5.51 1.91
C ALA A 94 3.40 5.84 3.29
N ILE A 95 2.94 5.19 4.35
CA ILE A 95 3.53 5.31 5.69
C ILE A 95 4.99 4.83 5.69
N GLY A 96 5.27 3.69 5.07
CA GLY A 96 6.63 3.17 4.90
C GLY A 96 7.53 4.15 4.14
N HIS A 97 7.04 4.74 3.04
CA HIS A 97 7.76 5.77 2.31
C HIS A 97 8.11 6.96 3.22
N GLY A 98 7.16 7.43 4.03
CA GLY A 98 7.36 8.53 4.97
C GLY A 98 8.42 8.25 6.02
N SER A 99 8.42 7.04 6.60
CA SER A 99 9.45 6.61 7.57
C SER A 99 10.85 6.67 6.95
N ILE A 100 10.99 6.16 5.72
CA ILE A 100 12.28 6.12 5.03
C ILE A 100 12.74 7.53 4.64
N VAL A 101 11.83 8.38 4.17
CA VAL A 101 12.14 9.79 3.84
C VAL A 101 12.62 10.54 5.08
N ALA A 102 11.98 10.33 6.24
CA ALA A 102 12.39 11.01 7.47
C ALA A 102 13.84 10.67 7.84
N GLU A 103 14.22 9.39 7.82
CA GLU A 103 15.59 8.94 8.06
C GLU A 103 16.58 9.48 7.01
N SER A 104 16.14 9.56 5.75
CA SER A 104 16.97 10.02 4.64
C SER A 104 17.22 11.53 4.67
N ILE A 105 16.21 12.31 5.08
CA ILE A 105 16.33 13.75 5.31
C ILE A 105 17.27 14.02 6.50
N ASP A 106 17.13 13.26 7.60
CA ASP A 106 18.00 13.39 8.77
C ASP A 106 19.48 13.16 8.40
N ALA A 107 19.77 12.06 7.70
CA ALA A 107 21.13 11.77 7.22
C ALA A 107 21.68 12.84 6.27
N TYR A 108 20.84 13.31 5.32
CA TYR A 108 21.21 14.38 4.39
C TYR A 108 21.55 15.69 5.11
N LEU A 109 20.79 16.07 6.14
CA LEU A 109 21.04 17.29 6.91
C LEU A 109 22.24 17.18 7.86
N ALA A 110 22.52 15.98 8.38
CA ALA A 110 23.62 15.73 9.30
C ALA A 110 24.98 15.68 8.59
N GLU A 111 25.13 14.79 7.60
CA GLU A 111 26.44 14.45 7.01
C GLU A 111 26.45 14.62 5.47
N GLY A 112 25.31 14.90 4.85
CA GLY A 112 25.18 15.06 3.40
C GLY A 112 25.19 13.75 2.60
N ASP A 113 25.47 12.62 3.24
CA ASP A 113 25.42 11.28 2.65
C ASP A 113 24.29 10.44 3.26
N ILE A 114 23.57 9.71 2.42
CA ILE A 114 22.42 8.89 2.84
C ILE A 114 22.85 7.42 2.78
N PRO A 115 22.94 6.72 3.93
CA PRO A 115 23.44 5.36 3.95
C PRO A 115 22.52 4.42 3.17
N LYS A 116 23.13 3.41 2.54
CA LYS A 116 22.38 2.39 1.81
C LYS A 116 21.53 1.58 2.79
N ARG A 117 20.22 1.54 2.53
CA ARG A 117 19.27 0.75 3.33
C ARG A 117 19.53 -0.75 3.21
N PRO A 118 19.27 -1.53 4.29
CA PRO A 118 19.42 -2.98 4.27
C PRO A 118 18.46 -3.63 3.26
N LYS A 119 18.77 -4.86 2.83
CA LYS A 119 17.93 -5.60 1.86
C LYS A 119 16.58 -5.99 2.46
N VAL A 120 16.56 -6.29 3.75
CA VAL A 120 15.36 -6.53 4.55
C VAL A 120 15.28 -5.37 5.52
N ASP A 121 14.33 -4.49 5.27
CA ASP A 121 14.14 -3.27 6.03
C ASP A 121 12.76 -3.36 6.70
N VAL A 122 12.77 -3.98 7.88
CA VAL A 122 11.57 -4.21 8.68
C VAL A 122 11.71 -3.44 9.97
N HIS A 123 10.62 -2.80 10.39
CA HIS A 123 10.59 -2.12 11.67
C HIS A 123 10.55 -3.17 12.79
N HIS A 124 11.61 -3.23 13.58
CA HIS A 124 11.64 -4.04 14.79
C HIS A 124 11.11 -3.22 15.95
N PHE A 125 10.11 -3.76 16.65
CA PHE A 125 9.60 -3.19 17.87
C PHE A 125 9.56 -4.23 18.98
N ASN A 126 9.64 -3.77 20.22
CA ASN A 126 9.41 -4.63 21.38
C ASN A 126 7.93 -4.59 21.73
N LEU A 127 7.25 -5.73 21.56
CA LEU A 127 5.81 -5.83 21.80
C LEU A 127 5.41 -5.39 23.21
N LEU A 128 6.20 -5.73 24.24
CA LEU A 128 5.87 -5.34 25.61
C LEU A 128 6.02 -3.83 25.84
N ASP A 129 6.99 -3.19 25.18
CA ASP A 129 7.13 -1.74 25.24
C ASP A 129 5.97 -1.02 24.54
N GLU A 130 5.55 -1.51 23.38
CA GLU A 130 4.38 -0.98 22.66
C GLU A 130 3.08 -1.15 23.44
N LEU A 131 2.87 -2.31 24.06
CA LEU A 131 1.71 -2.56 24.92
C LEU A 131 1.71 -1.62 26.11
N ARG A 132 2.85 -1.40 26.77
CA ARG A 132 2.99 -0.42 27.87
C ARG A 132 2.64 1.00 27.44
N GLN A 133 3.14 1.46 26.30
CA GLN A 133 2.87 2.80 25.79
C GLN A 133 1.37 3.03 25.51
N ARG A 134 0.63 1.97 25.23
CA ARG A 134 -0.81 2.01 24.93
C ARG A 134 -1.69 1.64 26.11
N GLU A 135 -1.12 1.48 27.31
CA GLU A 135 -1.84 1.05 28.51
C GLU A 135 -2.51 -0.34 28.34
N LEU A 136 -1.88 -1.22 27.56
CA LEU A 136 -2.32 -2.59 27.25
C LEU A 136 -1.32 -3.65 27.77
N GLU A 137 -0.51 -3.31 28.77
CA GLU A 137 0.46 -4.25 29.30
C GLU A 137 -0.20 -5.46 29.98
N PRO A 138 0.40 -6.67 29.88
CA PRO A 138 -0.18 -7.83 30.53
C PRO A 138 -0.25 -7.67 32.04
N SER A 139 -1.35 -8.10 32.65
CA SER A 139 -1.48 -8.11 34.11
C SER A 139 -0.51 -9.12 34.74
N GLU A 140 -0.29 -8.99 36.05
CA GLU A 140 0.52 -9.96 36.78
C GLU A 140 -0.12 -11.36 36.76
N TYR A 141 0.69 -12.40 36.51
CA TYR A 141 0.23 -13.78 36.55
C TYR A 141 0.27 -14.32 37.98
N GLY A 142 -0.87 -14.80 38.50
CA GLY A 142 -0.98 -15.32 39.87
C GLY A 142 -0.26 -16.63 40.16
N HIS A 143 0.53 -17.17 39.22
CA HIS A 143 1.33 -18.40 39.38
C HIS A 143 0.55 -19.65 39.83
N VAL A 144 -0.74 -19.74 39.46
CA VAL A 144 -1.61 -20.88 39.76
C VAL A 144 -1.94 -21.68 38.51
N PRO A 145 -2.00 -23.03 38.57
CA PRO A 145 -2.41 -23.84 37.43
C PRO A 145 -3.77 -23.42 36.89
N MET A 146 -3.84 -23.13 35.59
CA MET A 146 -5.04 -22.65 34.90
C MET A 146 -5.27 -23.43 33.60
N ARG A 147 -6.53 -23.54 33.18
CA ARG A 147 -6.91 -24.15 31.91
C ARG A 147 -7.55 -23.10 31.01
N GLY A 148 -6.90 -22.81 29.88
CA GLY A 148 -7.31 -21.77 28.92
C GLY A 148 -6.91 -20.38 29.41
N THR A 149 -6.41 -19.55 28.50
CA THR A 149 -5.98 -18.17 28.81
C THR A 149 -6.44 -17.17 27.74
N ASN A 150 -7.43 -17.54 26.92
CA ASN A 150 -7.91 -16.73 25.80
C ASN A 150 -8.55 -15.40 26.23
N ASP A 151 -9.11 -15.34 27.44
CA ASP A 151 -9.73 -14.14 28.02
C ASP A 151 -8.87 -13.51 29.13
N GLU A 152 -7.66 -14.04 29.37
CA GLU A 152 -6.83 -13.65 30.51
C GLU A 152 -5.89 -12.48 30.19
N GLY A 153 -5.93 -11.44 31.02
CA GLY A 153 -5.15 -10.21 30.81
C GLY A 153 -3.65 -10.35 31.00
N PHE A 154 -3.16 -11.43 31.64
CA PHE A 154 -1.73 -11.68 31.83
C PHE A 154 -1.08 -12.42 30.65
N ALA A 155 -1.89 -12.95 29.73
CA ALA A 155 -1.41 -13.82 28.66
C ALA A 155 -1.37 -13.08 27.32
N VAL A 156 -0.19 -13.10 26.68
CA VAL A 156 -0.04 -12.63 25.30
C VAL A 156 0.01 -13.83 24.37
N HIS A 157 -0.99 -13.96 23.51
CA HIS A 157 -1.06 -15.03 22.51
C HIS A 157 -0.46 -14.56 21.19
N ASN A 158 0.65 -15.16 20.79
CA ASN A 158 1.15 -15.00 19.43
C ASN A 158 0.63 -16.17 18.59
N TYR A 159 -0.39 -15.93 17.76
CA TYR A 159 -1.03 -16.93 16.90
C TYR A 159 -0.25 -17.21 15.60
N GLU A 160 1.08 -17.09 15.60
CA GLU A 160 1.85 -17.70 14.53
C GLU A 160 1.79 -19.22 14.67
N ASP A 161 1.07 -19.87 13.76
CA ASP A 161 1.09 -21.32 13.64
C ASP A 161 2.47 -21.75 13.14
N ARG A 162 3.30 -22.19 14.10
CA ARG A 162 4.63 -22.78 13.88
C ARG A 162 4.63 -24.28 14.15
N SER A 163 3.44 -24.90 14.15
CA SER A 163 3.31 -26.33 14.44
C SER A 163 4.13 -27.18 13.48
N ASP A 164 4.21 -26.77 12.21
CA ASP A 164 5.04 -27.35 11.16
C ASP A 164 6.55 -27.41 11.48
N LYS A 165 7.05 -26.50 12.33
CA LYS A 165 8.47 -26.40 12.70
C LYS A 165 8.79 -26.88 14.11
N GLN A 166 7.80 -26.90 15.00
CA GLN A 166 8.02 -27.14 16.43
C GLN A 166 7.36 -28.43 16.94
N VAL A 167 6.39 -28.98 16.19
CA VAL A 167 5.73 -30.24 16.52
C VAL A 167 6.25 -31.29 15.56
N ILE A 168 6.92 -32.32 16.08
CA ILE A 168 7.30 -33.49 15.28
C ILE A 168 6.00 -34.21 14.92
N PRO A 169 5.66 -34.31 13.63
CA PRO A 169 4.41 -34.91 13.22
C PRO A 169 4.44 -36.43 13.49
N HIS A 170 3.27 -37.03 13.66
CA HIS A 170 3.16 -38.41 14.17
C HIS A 170 3.81 -39.48 13.28
N ASP A 171 4.01 -39.17 12.01
CA ASP A 171 4.76 -39.93 11.00
C ASP A 171 6.28 -39.84 11.16
N GLU A 172 6.79 -38.92 11.97
CA GLU A 172 8.21 -38.74 12.30
C GLU A 172 8.55 -39.10 13.77
N LEU A 173 7.56 -39.45 14.60
CA LEU A 173 7.76 -39.78 16.03
C LEU A 173 8.44 -41.13 16.28
N PHE A 174 8.60 -41.98 15.27
CA PHE A 174 9.17 -43.32 15.39
C PHE A 174 10.22 -43.59 14.28
N LEU A 175 11.41 -43.02 14.45
CA LEU A 175 12.65 -43.46 13.79
C LEU A 175 13.53 -44.23 14.79
#